data_AF-A0A4Q5QV81-F1
#
_entry.id   AF-A0A4Q5QV81-F1
#
_cell.length_a   1.000
_cell.length_b   1.000
_cell.length_c   1.000
_cell.angle_alpha   90.00
_cell.angle_beta   90.00
_cell.angle_gamma   90.00
#
_symmetry.space_group_name_H-M   'P 1'
#
loop_
_entity.id
_entity.type
_entity.pdbx_description
1 polymer ?
#
loop_
_entity_poly.entity_id
_entity_poly.type
_entity_poly.pdbx_seq_one_letter_code
_entity_poly.pdbx_strand_id
1 'polypeptide(L)'
;RLFGVSGNLMSLGAIDFGLIVDGAVIIVEAIIHRLHGGQTTGAGGRLSAAQMNEETYQAASKIRSSAAFGEIIILIVYLPLLALAGIEGKMFRPMAETVAFAILGAFILSLTYVPMLSALALSRSTSPKKTISDQMMAFFTRVYHPLLKAALRHQAAVLLAAAGLLGGGFWLFRTLGGEFIPTLSEGDFAVEMRTLTGSSLSYTIEKAQQAGGILKKQFPEVKEVVAKIGASEIPTDPMPVEAGDLMVILKDQKEWTSADNREELADKMAQALSVIPGVTFGFQQPIQMRFNELISGAKQDVVLKIYGEDLQQLADYAQQAGRLVRQVPGAEDVYVEQVTGLPQIVVALDRNRLAQFGLNVADVNRTVQTAFAGETAGQVFEQERRFDLVLRLRQDLRRDINSVRRLFIAAPGGQQVPLEQVASVELREGHRDTALGVVALNLVGALAQLHARHLLQGHLL
;
A
#
# COMPACT_ATOMS: atom_id res chain seq x y z
N ARG A 1 5.91 14.70 23.67
CA ARG A 1 4.75 14.25 22.85
C ARG A 1 3.59 15.24 23.03
N LEU A 2 3.71 16.49 22.57
CA LEU A 2 2.67 17.51 22.78
C LEU A 2 1.48 17.37 21.80
N PHE A 3 1.75 16.95 20.57
CA PHE A 3 0.73 16.81 19.50
C PHE A 3 0.60 15.41 18.91
N GLY A 4 1.37 14.43 19.40
CA GLY A 4 1.28 13.04 18.92
C GLY A 4 1.77 12.79 17.49
N VAL A 5 2.27 13.80 16.78
CA VAL A 5 2.78 13.68 15.41
C VAL A 5 4.02 12.78 15.38
N SER A 6 3.98 11.70 14.59
CA SER A 6 5.12 10.80 14.38
C SER A 6 6.06 11.37 13.30
N GLY A 7 7.36 11.39 13.56
CA GLY A 7 8.37 11.73 12.55
C GLY A 7 8.60 10.56 11.59
N ASN A 8 7.80 10.50 10.52
CA ASN A 8 7.90 9.49 9.47
C ASN A 8 8.25 10.14 8.11
N LEU A 9 8.52 9.31 7.10
CA LEU A 9 8.87 9.77 5.75
C LEU A 9 7.84 10.74 5.17
N MET A 10 6.55 10.53 5.43
CA MET A 10 5.49 11.39 4.92
C MET A 10 5.44 12.75 5.63
N SER A 11 5.65 12.77 6.96
CA SER A 11 5.62 14.01 7.74
C SER A 11 6.85 14.89 7.48
N LEU A 12 8.02 14.28 7.22
CA LEU A 12 9.29 14.99 7.05
C LEU A 12 9.65 15.23 5.58
N GLY A 13 9.32 14.28 4.70
CA GLY A 13 9.74 14.30 3.29
C GLY A 13 9.01 15.34 2.44
N ALA A 14 7.86 15.81 2.88
CA ALA A 14 7.05 16.81 2.17
C ALA A 14 7.23 18.24 2.70
N ILE A 15 8.22 18.48 3.57
CA ILE A 15 8.54 19.84 4.02
C ILE A 15 9.27 20.57 2.90
N ASP A 16 8.56 21.48 2.25
CA ASP A 16 9.17 22.44 1.34
C ASP A 16 9.87 23.55 2.14
N PHE A 17 11.21 23.49 2.21
CA PHE A 17 12.02 24.53 2.84
C PHE A 17 11.85 25.89 2.15
N GLY A 18 11.47 25.93 0.88
CA GLY A 18 11.21 27.18 0.14
C GLY A 18 10.06 27.96 0.75
N LEU A 19 8.93 27.29 1.05
CA LEU A 19 7.77 27.93 1.71
C LEU A 19 8.11 28.49 3.10
N ILE A 20 9.00 27.82 3.83
CA ILE A 20 9.44 28.24 5.18
C ILE A 20 10.32 29.50 5.10
N VAL A 21 11.15 29.63 4.07
CA VAL A 21 12.15 30.69 3.95
C VAL A 21 11.60 31.94 3.24
N ASP A 22 10.51 31.82 2.48
CA ASP A 22 9.93 32.91 1.68
C ASP A 22 9.64 34.17 2.50
N GLY A 23 8.95 34.03 3.63
CA GLY A 23 8.64 35.14 4.54
C GLY A 23 9.88 35.89 5.04
N ALA A 24 10.95 35.16 5.35
CA ALA A 24 12.21 35.75 5.77
C ALA A 24 12.90 36.49 4.62
N VAL A 25 12.92 35.90 3.41
CA VAL A 25 13.54 36.51 2.22
C VAL A 25 12.83 37.78 1.81
N ILE A 26 11.49 37.81 1.81
CA ILE A 26 10.70 39.01 1.51
C ILE A 26 11.09 40.17 2.43
N ILE A 27 11.25 39.90 3.74
CA ILE A 27 11.62 40.91 4.72
C ILE A 27 13.08 41.35 4.56
N VAL A 28 14.00 40.42 4.33
CA VAL A 28 15.43 40.75 4.10
C VAL A 28 15.58 41.59 2.83
N GLU A 29 14.92 41.22 1.73
CA GLU A 29 14.96 41.95 0.47
C GLU A 29 14.35 43.35 0.62
N ALA A 30 13.24 43.48 1.35
CA ALA A 30 12.66 44.77 1.70
C ALA A 30 13.65 45.70 2.42
N ILE A 31 14.38 45.15 3.38
CA ILE A 31 15.39 45.88 4.15
C ILE A 31 16.56 46.27 3.22
N ILE A 32 17.10 45.33 2.45
CA ILE A 32 18.22 45.57 1.51
C ILE A 32 17.83 46.62 0.46
N HIS A 33 16.66 46.49 -0.15
CA HIS A 33 16.15 47.41 -1.16
C HIS A 33 15.96 48.82 -0.59
N ARG A 34 15.47 48.96 0.65
CA ARG A 34 15.37 50.27 1.31
C ARG A 34 16.74 50.88 1.61
N LEU A 35 17.69 50.07 2.09
CA LEU A 35 19.05 50.51 2.41
C LEU A 35 19.85 50.94 1.16
N HIS A 36 19.70 50.22 0.04
CA HIS A 36 20.42 50.48 -1.21
C HIS A 36 19.66 51.41 -2.17
N GLY A 37 18.35 51.60 -1.99
CA GLY A 37 17.48 52.47 -2.80
C GLY A 37 17.72 53.97 -2.64
N GLY A 38 18.82 54.38 -1.98
CA GLY A 38 19.28 55.77 -1.93
C GLY A 38 18.50 56.70 -1.00
N GLN A 39 17.58 56.20 -0.18
CA GLN A 39 16.77 57.01 0.73
C GLN A 39 17.43 57.29 2.09
N THR A 40 18.53 56.59 2.41
CA THR A 40 19.25 56.75 3.68
C THR A 40 20.74 56.93 3.50
N THR A 41 21.17 58.18 3.49
CA THR A 41 22.58 58.58 3.57
C THR A 41 22.90 59.02 5.00
N GLY A 42 23.48 58.13 5.79
CA GLY A 42 24.17 58.53 7.02
C GLY A 42 25.33 59.46 6.69
N ALA A 43 25.62 60.43 7.56
CA ALA A 43 26.77 61.32 7.41
C ALA A 43 28.06 60.48 7.24
N GLY A 44 28.67 60.52 6.05
CA GLY A 44 29.90 59.76 5.73
C GLY A 44 29.71 58.36 5.12
N GLY A 45 28.51 57.98 4.64
CA GLY A 45 28.31 56.72 3.89
C GLY A 45 28.28 55.45 4.74
N ARG A 46 28.09 55.60 6.06
CA ARG A 46 27.82 54.50 7.00
C ARG A 46 26.69 54.89 7.95
N LEU A 47 25.78 53.94 8.21
CA LEU A 47 24.71 54.12 9.18
C LEU A 47 25.22 53.80 10.59
N SER A 48 24.80 54.60 11.58
CA SER A 48 24.99 54.24 12.99
C SER A 48 24.14 53.02 13.36
N ALA A 49 24.46 52.33 14.46
CA ALA A 49 23.67 51.17 14.89
C ALA A 49 22.20 51.54 15.18
N ALA A 50 21.96 52.71 15.76
CA ALA A 50 20.60 53.21 16.02
C ALA A 50 19.84 53.51 14.71
N GLN A 51 20.52 54.11 13.73
CA GLN A 51 19.93 54.39 12.41
C GLN A 51 19.63 53.10 11.63
N MET A 52 20.53 52.12 11.69
CA MET A 52 20.33 50.80 11.07
C MET A 52 19.10 50.09 11.65
N ASN A 53 18.93 50.14 12.97
CA ASN A 53 17.78 49.56 13.66
C ASN A 53 16.47 50.23 13.23
N GLU A 54 16.45 51.56 13.16
CA GLU A 54 15.26 52.32 12.75
C GLU A 54 14.88 52.02 11.30
N GLU A 55 15.85 52.06 10.37
CA GLU A 55 15.55 51.76 8.96
C GLU A 55 15.08 50.32 8.75
N THR A 56 15.69 49.38 9.46
CA THR A 56 15.30 47.97 9.42
C THR A 56 13.88 47.79 9.97
N TYR A 57 13.55 48.44 11.08
CA TYR A 57 12.21 48.42 11.67
C TYR A 57 11.18 48.99 10.71
N GLN A 58 11.46 50.14 10.10
CA GLN A 58 10.56 50.81 9.16
C GLN A 58 10.37 50.02 7.86
N ALA A 59 11.43 49.40 7.33
CA ALA A 59 11.34 48.50 6.17
C ALA A 59 10.47 47.27 6.48
N ALA A 60 10.81 46.56 7.57
CA ALA A 60 10.12 45.36 7.97
C ALA A 60 8.65 45.63 8.29
N SER A 61 8.34 46.73 8.99
CA SER A 61 6.96 47.11 9.36
C SER A 61 6.07 47.37 8.14
N LYS A 62 6.63 47.98 7.08
CA LYS A 62 5.87 48.30 5.86
C LYS A 62 5.43 47.06 5.07
N ILE A 63 6.25 46.02 5.07
CA ILE A 63 6.02 44.78 4.30
C ILE A 63 5.47 43.64 5.17
N ARG A 64 5.53 43.79 6.50
CA ARG A 64 5.00 42.86 7.50
C ARG A 64 3.60 42.36 7.16
N SER A 65 2.65 43.25 6.90
CA SER A 65 1.25 42.87 6.66
C SER A 65 1.10 42.05 5.39
N SER A 66 1.85 42.37 4.34
CA SER A 66 1.82 41.64 3.07
C SER A 66 2.44 40.25 3.19
N ALA A 67 3.60 40.13 3.86
CA ALA A 67 4.26 38.85 4.11
C ALA A 67 3.39 37.96 5.02
N ALA A 68 2.87 38.52 6.11
CA ALA A 68 1.96 37.83 7.03
C ALA A 68 0.71 37.28 6.34
N PHE A 69 0.10 38.08 5.46
CA PHE A 69 -1.10 37.66 4.73
C PHE A 69 -0.80 36.51 3.76
N GLY A 70 0.35 36.54 3.09
CA GLY A 70 0.81 35.43 2.25
C GLY A 70 1.00 34.13 3.03
N GLU A 71 1.69 34.18 4.16
CA GLU A 71 1.93 33.01 5.01
C GLU A 71 0.62 32.44 5.61
N ILE A 72 -0.33 33.30 5.99
CA ILE A 72 -1.67 32.88 6.44
C ILE A 72 -2.46 32.21 5.31
N ILE A 73 -2.39 32.71 4.08
CA ILE A 73 -3.04 32.06 2.92
C ILE A 73 -2.48 30.64 2.76
N ILE A 74 -1.16 30.48 2.83
CA ILE A 74 -0.54 29.15 2.74
C ILE A 74 -1.09 28.25 3.85
N LEU A 75 -1.15 28.72 5.11
CA LEU A 75 -1.71 27.95 6.21
C LEU A 75 -3.18 27.53 5.96
N ILE A 76 -4.01 28.42 5.40
CA ILE A 76 -5.41 28.13 5.06
C ILE A 76 -5.51 27.07 3.96
N VAL A 77 -4.61 27.09 2.96
CA VAL A 77 -4.58 26.09 1.88
C VAL A 77 -4.30 24.68 2.40
N TYR A 78 -3.56 24.54 3.50
CA TYR A 78 -3.30 23.23 4.14
C TYR A 78 -4.43 22.77 5.08
N LEU A 79 -5.33 23.66 5.51
CA LEU A 79 -6.41 23.32 6.46
C LEU A 79 -7.35 22.20 5.95
N PRO A 80 -7.75 22.15 4.66
CA PRO A 80 -8.57 21.05 4.14
C PRO A 80 -7.93 19.66 4.30
N LEU A 81 -6.60 19.56 4.31
CA LEU A 81 -5.92 18.28 4.50
C LEU A 81 -6.17 17.69 5.90
N LEU A 82 -6.44 18.54 6.90
CA LEU A 82 -6.81 18.10 8.24
C LEU A 82 -8.22 17.49 8.29
N ALA A 83 -9.07 17.80 7.30
CA ALA A 83 -10.42 17.24 7.19
C ALA A 83 -10.44 15.84 6.54
N LEU A 84 -9.37 15.42 5.86
CA LEU A 84 -9.28 14.09 5.23
C LEU A 84 -9.49 12.99 6.28
N ALA A 85 -10.35 12.02 5.97
CA ALA A 85 -10.66 10.89 6.84
C ALA A 85 -10.02 9.59 6.34
N GLY A 86 -10.10 8.53 7.14
CA GLY A 86 -9.60 7.21 6.75
C GLY A 86 -8.09 7.17 6.54
N ILE A 87 -7.68 6.53 5.45
CA ILE A 87 -6.27 6.27 5.12
C ILE A 87 -5.54 7.52 4.68
N GLU A 88 -6.16 8.29 3.79
CA GLU A 88 -5.64 9.56 3.30
C GLU A 88 -5.36 10.48 4.49
N GLY A 89 -6.30 10.56 5.44
CA GLY A 89 -6.11 11.30 6.68
C GLY A 89 -4.90 10.82 7.49
N LYS A 90 -4.71 9.50 7.65
CA LYS A 90 -3.55 8.95 8.37
C LYS A 90 -2.22 9.24 7.68
N MET A 91 -2.18 9.34 6.35
CA MET A 91 -0.98 9.69 5.59
C MET A 91 -0.70 11.20 5.55
N PHE A 92 -1.72 12.02 5.30
CA PHE A 92 -1.54 13.44 4.97
C PHE A 92 -1.74 14.39 6.17
N ARG A 93 -2.46 14.00 7.24
CA ARG A 93 -2.59 14.87 8.43
C ARG A 93 -1.25 15.14 9.11
N PRO A 94 -0.39 14.13 9.38
CA PRO A 94 0.91 14.40 10.02
C PRO A 94 1.79 15.34 9.18
N MET A 95 1.68 15.25 7.86
CA MET A 95 2.34 16.15 6.92
C MET A 95 1.81 17.58 7.06
N ALA A 96 0.49 17.77 6.98
CA ALA A 96 -0.13 19.08 7.09
C ALA A 96 0.16 19.75 8.45
N GLU A 97 0.12 18.99 9.54
CA GLU A 97 0.47 19.47 10.88
C GLU A 97 1.91 19.95 10.96
N THR A 98 2.85 19.16 10.41
CA THR A 98 4.28 19.52 10.43
C THR A 98 4.56 20.79 9.63
N VAL A 99 3.98 20.92 8.44
CA VAL A 99 4.10 22.13 7.61
C VAL A 99 3.43 23.32 8.28
N ALA A 100 2.25 23.16 8.87
CA ALA A 100 1.56 24.21 9.60
C ALA A 100 2.39 24.74 10.78
N PHE A 101 2.98 23.85 11.58
CA PHE A 101 3.86 24.26 12.68
C PHE A 101 5.15 24.92 12.18
N ALA A 102 5.73 24.44 11.08
CA ALA A 102 6.93 25.03 10.49
C ALA A 102 6.66 26.44 9.95
N ILE A 103 5.56 26.64 9.21
CA ILE A 103 5.16 27.95 8.69
C ILE A 103 4.79 28.88 9.85
N LEU A 104 4.06 28.43 10.86
CA LEU A 104 3.74 29.26 12.02
C LEU A 104 5.01 29.69 12.79
N GLY A 105 5.97 28.79 12.92
CA GLY A 105 7.28 29.10 13.49
C GLY A 105 8.06 30.09 12.63
N ALA A 106 8.11 29.86 11.32
CA ALA A 106 8.74 30.76 10.34
C ALA A 106 8.10 32.15 10.36
N PHE A 107 6.79 32.23 10.46
CA PHE A 107 6.02 33.46 10.60
C PHE A 107 6.43 34.25 11.83
N ILE A 108 6.49 33.59 13.00
CA ILE A 108 6.91 34.27 14.24
C ILE A 108 8.36 34.75 14.12
N LEU A 109 9.24 33.93 13.55
CA LEU A 109 10.66 34.28 13.37
C LEU A 109 10.87 35.36 12.31
N SER A 110 10.09 35.37 11.22
CA SER A 110 10.17 36.36 10.15
C SER A 110 9.79 37.75 10.68
N LEU A 111 8.87 37.84 11.63
CA LEU A 111 8.48 39.11 12.24
C LEU A 111 9.39 39.58 13.37
N THR A 112 10.09 38.67 14.04
CA THR A 112 10.86 38.98 15.26
C THR A 112 12.37 38.87 15.04
N TYR A 113 12.83 37.66 14.71
CA TYR A 113 14.23 37.30 14.65
C TYR A 113 14.91 37.81 13.37
N VAL A 114 14.25 37.68 12.22
CA VAL A 114 14.84 38.06 10.93
C VAL A 114 15.17 39.56 10.84
N PRO A 115 14.30 40.51 11.24
CA PRO A 115 14.63 41.93 11.22
C PRO A 115 15.77 42.25 12.20
N MET A 116 15.76 41.64 13.39
CA MET A 116 16.80 41.84 14.39
C MET A 116 18.17 41.37 13.89
N LEU A 117 18.24 40.15 13.34
CA LEU A 117 19.47 39.64 12.72
C LEU A 117 19.91 40.48 11.53
N SER A 118 18.97 40.90 10.68
CA SER A 118 19.28 41.75 9.52
C SER A 118 19.96 43.04 9.96
N ALA A 119 19.48 43.68 11.04
CA ALA A 119 20.10 44.90 11.57
C ALA A 119 21.52 44.67 12.15
N LEU A 120 21.80 43.47 12.68
CA LEU A 120 23.10 43.11 13.25
C LEU A 120 24.12 42.65 12.19
N ALA A 121 23.67 41.83 11.24
CA ALA A 121 24.52 41.13 10.29
C ALA A 121 24.69 41.84 8.95
N LEU A 122 23.73 42.67 8.50
CA LEU A 122 23.87 43.42 7.25
C LEU A 122 24.93 44.52 7.39
N SER A 123 25.67 44.72 6.31
CA SER A 123 26.71 45.75 6.24
C SER A 123 26.11 47.15 6.44
N ARG A 124 26.65 47.89 7.41
CA ARG A 124 26.28 49.28 7.68
C ARG A 124 26.84 50.28 6.65
N SER A 125 27.60 49.80 5.67
CA SER A 125 28.19 50.64 4.63
C SER A 125 27.21 50.83 3.49
N THR A 126 26.84 52.08 3.19
CA THR A 126 25.97 52.46 2.07
C THR A 126 26.76 52.77 0.79
N SER A 127 28.06 52.43 0.75
CA SER A 127 28.90 52.69 -0.42
C SER A 127 28.45 51.84 -1.63
N PRO A 128 28.23 52.44 -2.81
CA PRO A 128 27.82 51.75 -4.02
C PRO A 128 29.01 51.03 -4.67
N LYS A 129 29.49 49.94 -4.07
CA LYS A 129 30.36 49.02 -4.79
C LYS A 129 29.49 48.12 -5.66
N LYS A 130 29.66 48.25 -6.99
CA LYS A 130 29.02 47.34 -7.96
C LYS A 130 29.43 45.92 -7.61
N THR A 131 28.48 45.16 -7.11
CA THR A 131 28.67 43.76 -6.73
C THR A 131 28.33 42.88 -7.94
N ILE A 132 28.80 41.63 -7.95
CA ILE A 132 28.45 40.64 -8.98
C ILE A 132 26.92 40.50 -9.09
N SER A 133 26.19 40.63 -7.98
CA SER A 133 24.72 40.68 -7.93
C SER A 133 24.13 41.81 -8.78
N ASP A 134 24.71 43.01 -8.75
CA ASP A 134 24.22 44.15 -9.54
C ASP A 134 24.39 43.92 -11.04
N GLN A 135 25.46 43.22 -11.44
CA GLN A 135 25.69 42.86 -12.85
C GLN A 135 24.70 41.80 -13.33
N MET A 136 24.38 40.82 -12.49
CA MET A 136 23.34 39.82 -12.78
C MET A 136 21.95 40.47 -12.86
N MET A 137 21.59 41.31 -11.89
CA MET A 137 20.33 42.04 -11.91
C MET A 137 20.20 42.96 -13.13
N ALA A 138 21.28 43.63 -13.54
CA ALA A 138 21.28 44.43 -14.76
C ALA A 138 21.07 43.59 -16.02
N PHE A 139 21.62 42.36 -16.08
CA PHE A 139 21.37 41.42 -17.17
C PHE A 139 19.89 40.99 -17.21
N PHE A 140 19.34 40.51 -16.09
CA PHE A 140 17.93 40.12 -16.01
C PHE A 140 16.99 41.27 -16.34
N THR A 141 17.27 42.47 -15.85
CA THR A 141 16.47 43.68 -16.15
C THR A 141 16.54 44.03 -17.63
N ARG A 142 17.72 43.90 -18.27
CA ARG A 142 17.88 44.16 -19.71
C ARG A 142 17.06 43.21 -20.57
N VAL A 143 16.86 41.96 -20.13
CA VAL A 143 16.02 40.96 -20.82
C VAL A 143 14.55 41.14 -20.48
N TYR A 144 14.22 41.34 -19.21
CA TYR A 144 12.84 41.47 -18.71
C TYR A 144 12.13 42.70 -19.27
N HIS A 145 12.80 43.85 -19.30
CA HIS A 145 12.17 45.13 -19.68
C HIS A 145 11.64 45.17 -21.13
N PRO A 146 12.37 44.71 -22.17
CA PRO A 146 11.82 44.63 -23.52
C PRO A 146 10.70 43.58 -23.64
N LEU A 147 10.82 42.44 -22.95
CA LEU A 147 9.77 41.41 -22.90
C LEU A 147 8.47 41.94 -22.30
N LEU A 148 8.56 42.65 -21.17
CA LEU A 148 7.41 43.27 -20.52
C LEU A 148 6.76 44.31 -21.44
N LYS A 149 7.55 45.17 -22.09
CA LYS A 149 7.04 46.15 -23.06
C LYS A 149 6.35 45.47 -24.24
N ALA A 150 6.88 44.36 -24.75
CA ALA A 150 6.25 43.59 -25.81
C ALA A 150 4.93 42.94 -25.35
N ALA A 151 4.92 42.36 -24.14
CA ALA A 151 3.72 41.77 -23.55
C ALA A 151 2.59 42.80 -23.34
N LEU A 152 2.92 43.99 -22.84
CA LEU A 152 1.96 45.08 -22.66
C LEU A 152 1.41 45.63 -23.99
N ARG A 153 2.23 45.65 -25.05
CA ARG A 153 1.77 46.06 -26.40
C ARG A 153 0.85 45.02 -27.04
N HIS A 154 1.06 43.74 -26.76
CA HIS A 154 0.28 42.63 -27.31
C HIS A 154 -0.61 41.95 -26.25
N GLN A 155 -1.27 42.75 -25.40
CA GLN A 155 -2.11 42.26 -24.29
C GLN A 155 -3.14 41.18 -24.71
N ALA A 156 -3.77 41.33 -25.87
CA ALA A 156 -4.75 40.36 -26.38
C ALA A 156 -4.08 39.02 -26.74
N ALA A 157 -2.88 39.06 -27.33
CA ALA A 157 -2.13 37.85 -27.65
C ALA A 157 -1.65 37.14 -26.38
N VAL A 158 -1.25 37.89 -25.35
CA VAL A 158 -0.87 37.33 -24.04
C VAL A 158 -2.07 36.67 -23.36
N LEU A 159 -3.23 37.32 -23.36
CA LEU A 159 -4.46 36.74 -22.80
C LEU A 159 -4.91 35.48 -23.57
N LEU A 160 -4.86 35.51 -24.91
CA LEU A 160 -5.16 34.34 -25.72
C LEU A 160 -4.16 33.20 -25.51
N ALA A 161 -2.87 33.50 -25.37
CA ALA A 161 -1.86 32.51 -25.04
C ALA A 161 -2.08 31.90 -23.65
N ALA A 162 -2.41 32.72 -22.64
CA ALA A 162 -2.72 32.24 -21.30
C ALA A 162 -3.98 31.36 -21.29
N ALA A 163 -5.04 31.78 -22.00
CA ALA A 163 -6.26 30.98 -22.16
C ALA A 163 -5.98 29.68 -22.94
N GLY A 164 -5.13 29.74 -23.96
CA GLY A 164 -4.69 28.58 -24.74
C GLY A 164 -3.88 27.59 -23.91
N LEU A 165 -2.96 28.07 -23.08
CA LEU A 165 -2.19 27.25 -22.14
C LEU A 165 -3.10 26.62 -21.07
N LEU A 166 -4.07 27.37 -20.54
CA LEU A 166 -5.06 26.86 -19.61
C LEU A 166 -5.94 25.77 -20.26
N GLY A 167 -6.41 26.02 -21.49
CA GLY A 167 -7.16 25.04 -22.27
C GLY A 167 -6.35 23.79 -22.60
N GLY A 168 -5.07 23.97 -22.98
CA GLY A 168 -4.12 22.87 -23.20
C GLY A 168 -3.83 22.06 -21.93
N GLY A 169 -3.71 22.74 -20.78
CA GLY A 169 -3.57 22.09 -19.48
C GLY A 169 -4.79 21.26 -19.11
N PHE A 170 -6.00 21.79 -19.35
CA PHE A 170 -7.24 21.04 -19.13
C PHE A 170 -7.39 19.84 -20.09
N TRP A 171 -6.93 19.99 -21.33
CA TRP A 171 -6.90 18.89 -22.30
C TRP A 171 -5.93 17.77 -21.86
N LEU A 172 -4.71 18.13 -21.44
CA LEU A 172 -3.74 17.19 -20.88
C LEU A 172 -4.28 16.50 -19.61
N PHE A 173 -4.91 17.26 -18.71
CA PHE A 173 -5.51 16.72 -17.49
C PHE A 173 -6.51 15.60 -17.77
N ARG A 174 -7.31 15.72 -18.85
CA ARG A 174 -8.25 14.66 -19.27
C ARG A 174 -7.58 13.39 -19.81
N THR A 175 -6.32 13.48 -20.23
CA THR A 175 -5.56 12.33 -20.75
C THR A 175 -4.76 11.60 -19.67
N LEU A 176 -4.61 12.18 -18.49
CA LEU A 176 -3.89 11.56 -17.38
C LEU A 176 -4.76 10.49 -16.69
N GLY A 177 -4.12 9.39 -16.32
CA GLY A 177 -4.73 8.36 -15.47
C GLY A 177 -4.89 8.83 -14.02
N GLY A 178 -5.67 8.09 -13.24
CA GLY A 178 -5.89 8.36 -11.82
C GLY A 178 -5.51 7.15 -10.98
N GLU A 179 -4.60 7.36 -10.03
CA GLU A 179 -4.18 6.38 -9.03
C GLU A 179 -4.60 6.86 -7.64
N PHE A 180 -4.92 5.94 -6.73
CA PHE A 180 -5.38 6.29 -5.38
C PHE A 180 -4.26 6.88 -4.52
N ILE A 181 -3.12 6.19 -4.46
CA ILE A 181 -1.90 6.61 -3.76
C ILE A 181 -0.71 6.11 -4.58
N PRO A 182 0.35 6.91 -4.79
CA PRO A 182 1.54 6.44 -5.50
C PRO A 182 2.16 5.27 -4.75
N THR A 183 2.62 4.26 -5.47
CA THR A 183 3.29 3.10 -4.87
C THR A 183 4.61 3.53 -4.24
N LEU A 184 4.75 3.35 -2.92
CA LEU A 184 6.04 3.54 -2.26
C LEU A 184 6.93 2.35 -2.62
N SER A 185 8.17 2.61 -3.03
CA SER A 185 9.14 1.55 -3.27
C SER A 185 9.70 1.03 -1.95
N GLU A 186 9.41 -0.23 -1.63
CA GLU A 186 9.84 -0.91 -0.40
C GLU A 186 11.14 -1.72 -0.59
N GLY A 187 11.60 -1.85 -1.84
CA GLY A 187 12.83 -2.56 -2.21
C GLY A 187 12.62 -4.06 -2.45
N ASP A 188 11.85 -4.74 -1.60
CA ASP A 188 11.57 -6.18 -1.70
C ASP A 188 10.21 -6.47 -2.37
N PHE A 189 10.05 -7.69 -2.89
CA PHE A 189 8.74 -8.18 -3.35
C PHE A 189 8.11 -9.14 -2.36
N ALA A 190 6.79 -9.06 -2.27
CA ALA A 190 5.94 -10.08 -1.69
C ALA A 190 5.08 -10.66 -2.81
N VAL A 191 5.25 -11.95 -3.09
CA VAL A 191 4.56 -12.65 -4.17
C VAL A 191 3.52 -13.58 -3.58
N GLU A 192 2.24 -13.29 -3.81
CA GLU A 192 1.17 -14.21 -3.46
C GLU A 192 1.20 -15.41 -4.41
N MET A 193 1.31 -16.62 -3.86
CA MET A 193 1.25 -17.88 -4.60
C MET A 193 -0.01 -18.62 -4.22
N ARG A 194 -0.78 -19.03 -5.23
CA ARG A 194 -1.93 -19.93 -5.05
C ARG A 194 -1.81 -21.13 -5.97
N THR A 195 -1.98 -22.31 -5.38
CA THR A 195 -2.13 -23.57 -6.12
C THR A 195 -3.61 -23.88 -6.35
N LEU A 196 -3.91 -24.94 -7.11
CA LEU A 196 -5.29 -25.39 -7.31
C LEU A 196 -5.96 -25.73 -5.98
N THR A 197 -7.24 -25.37 -5.85
CA THR A 197 -8.05 -25.69 -4.68
C THR A 197 -8.01 -27.18 -4.37
N GLY A 198 -7.81 -27.54 -3.09
CA GLY A 198 -7.68 -28.94 -2.66
C GLY A 198 -6.30 -29.57 -2.86
N SER A 199 -5.30 -28.80 -3.29
CA SER A 199 -3.90 -29.24 -3.29
C SER A 199 -3.42 -29.57 -1.87
N SER A 200 -2.52 -30.55 -1.75
CA SER A 200 -1.91 -30.88 -0.45
C SER A 200 -0.85 -29.86 -0.07
N LEU A 201 -0.63 -29.66 1.23
CA LEU A 201 0.46 -28.81 1.74
C LEU A 201 1.82 -29.21 1.15
N SER A 202 2.09 -30.51 1.00
CA SER A 202 3.33 -31.01 0.39
C SER A 202 3.48 -30.58 -1.06
N TYR A 203 2.40 -30.57 -1.83
CA TYR A 203 2.40 -30.05 -3.20
C TYR A 203 2.67 -28.55 -3.22
N THR A 204 2.03 -27.77 -2.35
CA THR A 204 2.27 -26.33 -2.22
C THR A 204 3.73 -26.02 -1.87
N ILE A 205 4.32 -26.79 -0.94
CA ILE A 205 5.74 -26.66 -0.57
C ILE A 205 6.66 -26.95 -1.77
N GLU A 206 6.40 -28.03 -2.51
CA GLU A 206 7.17 -28.38 -3.71
C GLU A 206 7.14 -27.23 -4.74
N LYS A 207 5.97 -26.66 -5.00
CA LYS A 207 5.81 -25.55 -5.95
C LYS A 207 6.43 -24.26 -5.47
N ALA A 208 6.34 -23.93 -4.18
CA ALA A 208 7.04 -22.79 -3.60
C ALA A 208 8.57 -22.93 -3.73
N GLN A 209 9.11 -24.13 -3.46
CA GLN A 209 10.53 -24.41 -3.62
C GLN A 209 10.97 -24.33 -5.08
N GLN A 210 10.15 -24.83 -6.02
CA GLN A 210 10.38 -24.69 -7.45
C GLN A 210 10.42 -23.22 -7.88
N ALA A 211 9.44 -22.41 -7.44
CA ALA A 211 9.37 -20.98 -7.72
C ALA A 211 10.58 -20.23 -7.16
N GLY A 212 10.90 -20.41 -5.87
CA GLY A 212 12.07 -19.80 -5.25
C GLY A 212 13.39 -20.21 -5.91
N GLY A 213 13.50 -21.47 -6.34
CA GLY A 213 14.65 -21.97 -7.09
C GLY A 213 14.81 -21.31 -8.46
N ILE A 214 13.71 -21.10 -9.20
CA ILE A 214 13.71 -20.39 -10.49
C ILE A 214 14.17 -18.94 -10.27
N LEU A 215 13.56 -18.24 -9.32
CA LEU A 215 13.87 -16.83 -9.05
C LEU A 215 15.34 -16.65 -8.68
N LYS A 216 15.85 -17.46 -7.74
CA LYS A 216 17.24 -17.38 -7.29
C LYS A 216 18.25 -17.76 -8.38
N LYS A 217 17.88 -18.63 -9.33
CA LYS A 217 18.78 -19.09 -10.39
C LYS A 217 18.83 -18.13 -11.57
N GLN A 218 17.70 -17.54 -11.95
CA GLN A 218 17.59 -16.70 -13.14
C GLN A 218 17.88 -15.22 -12.85
N PHE A 219 17.63 -14.76 -11.63
CA PHE A 219 17.75 -13.34 -11.25
C PHE A 219 18.87 -13.15 -10.21
N PRO A 220 20.05 -12.64 -10.62
CA PRO A 220 21.14 -12.35 -9.69
C PRO A 220 20.80 -11.26 -8.65
N GLU A 221 19.71 -10.52 -8.85
CA GLU A 221 19.17 -9.52 -7.93
C GLU A 221 18.63 -10.14 -6.63
N VAL A 222 18.21 -11.41 -6.67
CA VAL A 222 17.58 -12.09 -5.53
C VAL A 222 18.63 -12.57 -4.53
N LYS A 223 18.56 -12.06 -3.30
CA LYS A 223 19.38 -12.55 -2.17
C LYS A 223 18.78 -13.82 -1.59
N GLU A 224 17.50 -13.77 -1.27
CA GLU A 224 16.80 -14.84 -0.57
C GLU A 224 15.32 -14.87 -0.97
N VAL A 225 14.73 -16.07 -0.91
CA VAL A 225 13.28 -16.25 -1.07
C VAL A 225 12.78 -17.05 0.12
N VAL A 226 11.84 -16.48 0.87
CA VAL A 226 11.23 -17.10 2.04
C VAL A 226 9.76 -17.35 1.74
N ALA A 227 9.33 -18.61 1.74
CA ALA A 227 7.93 -18.97 1.54
C ALA A 227 7.22 -19.19 2.88
N LYS A 228 6.12 -18.47 3.11
CA LYS A 228 5.18 -18.70 4.21
C LYS A 228 3.90 -19.32 3.64
N ILE A 229 3.63 -20.59 3.94
CA ILE A 229 2.48 -21.32 3.43
C ILE A 229 1.51 -21.61 4.58
N GLY A 230 0.21 -21.38 4.35
CA GLY A 230 -0.81 -21.56 5.37
C GLY A 230 -0.74 -20.55 6.52
N ALA A 231 -1.54 -20.81 7.56
CA ALA A 231 -1.68 -19.93 8.71
C ALA A 231 -0.48 -20.03 9.67
N SER A 232 -0.14 -18.91 10.30
CA SER A 232 0.82 -18.88 11.41
C SER A 232 0.16 -19.35 12.71
N GLU A 233 0.94 -19.78 13.71
CA GLU A 233 0.44 -20.06 15.05
C GLU A 233 -0.20 -18.83 15.71
N ILE A 234 0.20 -17.64 15.28
CA ILE A 234 -0.44 -16.39 15.66
C ILE A 234 -1.66 -16.18 14.74
N PRO A 235 -2.87 -16.01 15.29
CA PRO A 235 -4.11 -15.90 14.51
C PRO A 235 -4.28 -14.50 13.89
N THR A 236 -3.25 -14.00 13.20
CA THR A 236 -3.28 -12.74 12.46
C THR A 236 -3.61 -12.93 10.99
N ASP A 237 -3.47 -14.15 10.46
CA ASP A 237 -3.55 -14.43 9.03
C ASP A 237 -4.08 -15.87 8.77
N PRO A 238 -5.37 -16.03 8.45
CA PRO A 238 -5.99 -17.34 8.20
C PRO A 238 -5.77 -17.80 6.75
N MET A 239 -4.51 -18.03 6.34
CA MET A 239 -4.23 -18.52 5.00
C MET A 239 -4.51 -20.04 4.88
N PRO A 240 -5.14 -20.48 3.78
CA PRO A 240 -5.33 -21.91 3.51
C PRO A 240 -4.01 -22.57 3.06
N VAL A 241 -3.96 -23.90 3.06
CA VAL A 241 -2.73 -24.68 2.77
C VAL A 241 -2.34 -24.67 1.29
N GLU A 242 -3.28 -24.35 0.41
CA GLU A 242 -3.07 -24.15 -1.02
C GLU A 242 -2.54 -22.74 -1.38
N ALA A 243 -2.42 -21.85 -0.40
CA ALA A 243 -1.92 -20.49 -0.57
C ALA A 243 -0.66 -20.22 0.28
N GLY A 244 0.22 -19.38 -0.24
CA GLY A 244 1.39 -18.91 0.49
C GLY A 244 1.93 -17.60 -0.05
N ASP A 245 2.70 -16.89 0.76
CA ASP A 245 3.39 -15.67 0.36
C ASP A 245 4.88 -15.98 0.24
N LEU A 246 5.47 -15.69 -0.93
CA LEU A 246 6.92 -15.72 -1.13
C LEU A 246 7.48 -14.32 -0.93
N MET A 247 8.26 -14.13 0.13
CA MET A 247 9.04 -12.91 0.34
C MET A 247 10.34 -13.03 -0.45
N VAL A 248 10.49 -12.22 -1.49
CA VAL A 248 11.67 -12.17 -2.36
C VAL A 248 12.51 -10.98 -1.95
N ILE A 249 13.59 -11.25 -1.23
CA ILE A 249 14.51 -10.24 -0.70
C ILE A 249 15.54 -9.90 -1.78
N LEU A 250 15.63 -8.62 -2.14
CA LEU A 250 16.47 -8.15 -3.24
C LEU A 250 17.76 -7.49 -2.77
N LYS A 251 18.72 -7.40 -3.71
CA LYS A 251 19.87 -6.50 -3.62
C LYS A 251 19.42 -5.05 -3.79
N ASP A 252 20.28 -4.13 -3.35
CA ASP A 252 20.04 -2.71 -3.58
C ASP A 252 19.93 -2.46 -5.09
N GLN A 253 19.04 -1.56 -5.49
CA GLN A 253 18.72 -1.29 -6.90
C GLN A 253 19.95 -0.96 -7.76
N LYS A 254 21.00 -0.39 -7.15
CA LYS A 254 22.27 -0.06 -7.81
C LYS A 254 23.05 -1.29 -8.30
N GLU A 255 22.76 -2.46 -7.76
CA GLU A 255 23.41 -3.74 -8.11
C GLU A 255 22.59 -4.57 -9.11
N TRP A 256 21.47 -4.03 -9.61
CA TRP A 256 20.61 -4.76 -10.53
C TRP A 256 21.22 -4.81 -11.93
N THR A 257 20.99 -5.94 -12.61
CA THR A 257 21.57 -6.24 -13.93
C THR A 257 20.53 -6.68 -14.95
N SER A 258 19.42 -7.25 -14.49
CA SER A 258 18.41 -7.89 -15.32
C SER A 258 17.29 -6.93 -15.72
N ALA A 259 17.12 -5.80 -15.04
CA ALA A 259 16.07 -4.80 -15.29
C ALA A 259 16.49 -3.43 -14.75
N ASP A 260 15.98 -2.36 -15.36
CA ASP A 260 16.30 -0.98 -14.97
C ASP A 260 15.39 -0.47 -13.85
N ASN A 261 14.15 -0.98 -13.80
CA ASN A 261 13.16 -0.62 -12.80
C ASN A 261 12.46 -1.87 -12.22
N ARG A 262 11.72 -1.63 -11.14
CA ARG A 262 11.09 -2.67 -10.34
C ARG A 262 9.96 -3.35 -11.10
N GLU A 263 9.17 -2.58 -11.83
CA GLU A 263 8.04 -3.04 -12.62
C GLU A 263 8.51 -4.04 -13.69
N GLU A 264 9.56 -3.68 -14.44
CA GLU A 264 10.18 -4.54 -15.43
C GLU A 264 10.79 -5.81 -14.81
N LEU A 265 11.37 -5.71 -13.61
CA LEU A 265 11.89 -6.87 -12.89
C LEU A 265 10.74 -7.81 -12.48
N ALA A 266 9.64 -7.26 -11.97
CA ALA A 266 8.45 -8.03 -11.59
C ALA A 266 7.85 -8.74 -12.80
N ASP A 267 7.73 -8.08 -13.95
CA ASP A 267 7.20 -8.67 -15.19
C ASP A 267 8.08 -9.83 -15.67
N LYS A 268 9.41 -9.64 -15.65
CA LYS A 268 10.37 -10.71 -16.01
C LYS A 268 10.28 -11.89 -15.05
N MET A 269 10.16 -11.64 -13.74
CA MET A 269 9.99 -12.69 -12.73
C MET A 269 8.66 -13.43 -12.90
N ALA A 270 7.56 -12.72 -13.16
CA ALA A 270 6.26 -13.30 -13.43
C ALA A 270 6.30 -14.19 -14.68
N GLN A 271 6.93 -13.72 -15.76
CA GLN A 271 7.13 -14.51 -16.97
C GLN A 271 7.99 -15.76 -16.70
N ALA A 272 9.05 -15.66 -15.91
CA ALA A 272 9.88 -16.80 -15.53
C ALA A 272 9.12 -17.84 -14.70
N LEU A 273 8.18 -17.40 -13.85
CA LEU A 273 7.34 -18.28 -13.02
C LEU A 273 6.17 -18.91 -13.78
N SER A 274 5.75 -18.33 -14.92
CA SER A 274 4.65 -18.86 -15.75
C SER A 274 4.85 -20.29 -16.25
N VAL A 275 6.09 -20.79 -16.19
CA VAL A 275 6.44 -22.18 -16.54
C VAL A 275 5.90 -23.21 -15.54
N ILE A 276 5.46 -22.79 -14.35
CA ILE A 276 4.92 -23.69 -13.32
C ILE A 276 3.42 -23.88 -13.56
N PRO A 277 2.97 -25.06 -14.03
CA PRO A 277 1.56 -25.28 -14.33
C PRO A 277 0.71 -25.37 -13.06
N GLY A 278 -0.51 -24.83 -13.12
CA GLY A 278 -1.49 -24.95 -12.04
C GLY A 278 -1.17 -24.11 -10.79
N VAL A 279 -0.32 -23.09 -10.95
CA VAL A 279 0.03 -22.12 -9.90
C VAL A 279 -0.11 -20.71 -10.45
N THR A 280 -0.74 -19.84 -9.68
CA THR A 280 -0.84 -18.41 -9.99
C THR A 280 0.03 -17.61 -9.04
N PHE A 281 0.70 -16.59 -9.56
CA PHE A 281 1.57 -15.70 -8.81
C PHE A 281 1.08 -14.26 -8.96
N GLY A 282 1.00 -13.51 -7.86
CA GLY A 282 0.67 -12.09 -7.86
C GLY A 282 1.78 -11.28 -7.19
N PHE A 283 2.43 -10.38 -7.93
CA PHE A 283 3.56 -9.60 -7.43
C PHE A 283 3.10 -8.31 -6.75
N GLN A 284 3.53 -8.11 -5.52
CA GLN A 284 3.26 -6.91 -4.71
C GLN A 284 4.47 -6.57 -3.84
N GLN A 285 4.30 -5.59 -2.95
CA GLN A 285 5.29 -5.22 -1.95
C GLN A 285 4.81 -5.61 -0.55
N PRO A 286 5.70 -5.90 0.41
CA PRO A 286 5.33 -6.43 1.72
C PRO A 286 4.32 -5.58 2.50
N ILE A 287 4.55 -4.28 2.65
CA ILE A 287 3.68 -3.34 3.37
C ILE A 287 2.43 -3.08 2.53
N GLN A 288 2.55 -2.86 1.22
CA GLN A 288 1.40 -2.68 0.32
C GLN A 288 0.42 -3.86 0.38
N MET A 289 0.92 -5.10 0.31
CA MET A 289 0.12 -6.32 0.38
C MET A 289 -0.70 -6.38 1.68
N ARG A 290 -0.04 -6.11 2.81
CA ARG A 290 -0.69 -6.13 4.12
C ARG A 290 -1.66 -4.97 4.31
N PHE A 291 -1.37 -3.83 3.69
CA PHE A 291 -2.26 -2.69 3.68
C PHE A 291 -3.55 -2.99 2.91
N ASN A 292 -3.43 -3.52 1.69
CA ASN A 292 -4.56 -3.92 0.86
C ASN A 292 -5.46 -4.95 1.57
N GLU A 293 -4.84 -5.94 2.21
CA GLU A 293 -5.53 -6.98 2.97
C GLU A 293 -6.33 -6.40 4.15
N LEU A 294 -5.76 -5.47 4.90
CA LEU A 294 -6.45 -4.82 6.03
C LEU A 294 -7.63 -3.94 5.60
N ILE A 295 -7.61 -3.40 4.38
CA ILE A 295 -8.63 -2.46 3.90
C ILE A 295 -9.76 -3.18 3.21
N SER A 296 -9.40 -3.99 2.23
CA SER A 296 -10.35 -4.62 1.33
C SER A 296 -10.70 -6.04 1.78
N GLY A 297 -9.92 -6.64 2.68
CA GLY A 297 -9.99 -8.06 3.01
C GLY A 297 -9.36 -8.96 1.94
N ALA A 298 -8.72 -8.37 0.93
CA ALA A 298 -8.07 -9.05 -0.17
C ALA A 298 -6.72 -8.39 -0.48
N LYS A 299 -5.80 -9.16 -1.07
CA LYS A 299 -4.43 -8.70 -1.28
C LYS A 299 -4.31 -7.80 -2.52
N GLN A 300 -5.18 -8.00 -3.51
CA GLN A 300 -5.13 -7.38 -4.82
C GLN A 300 -5.64 -5.93 -4.83
N ASP A 301 -5.22 -5.15 -5.84
CA ASP A 301 -5.52 -3.72 -5.92
C ASP A 301 -6.99 -3.43 -6.26
N VAL A 302 -7.64 -4.33 -7.02
CA VAL A 302 -9.06 -4.23 -7.36
C VAL A 302 -9.77 -5.56 -7.08
N VAL A 303 -10.92 -5.47 -6.41
CA VAL A 303 -11.73 -6.64 -6.07
C VAL A 303 -13.20 -6.41 -6.41
N LEU A 304 -13.78 -7.35 -7.16
CA LEU A 304 -15.22 -7.42 -7.42
C LEU A 304 -15.84 -8.41 -6.43
N LYS A 305 -16.71 -7.94 -5.54
CA LYS A 305 -17.42 -8.79 -4.58
C LYS A 305 -18.86 -9.03 -5.02
N ILE A 306 -19.24 -10.29 -5.16
CA ILE A 306 -20.61 -10.71 -5.48
C ILE A 306 -21.22 -11.24 -4.19
N TYR A 307 -22.35 -10.66 -3.79
CA TYR A 307 -23.06 -10.98 -2.54
C TYR A 307 -24.36 -11.73 -2.83
N GLY A 308 -24.64 -12.78 -2.05
CA GLY A 308 -25.88 -13.54 -2.16
C GLY A 308 -25.96 -14.71 -1.19
N GLU A 309 -27.12 -15.37 -1.15
CA GLU A 309 -27.38 -16.49 -0.24
C GLU A 309 -27.04 -17.85 -0.87
N ASP A 310 -27.16 -17.98 -2.19
CA ASP A 310 -26.92 -19.22 -2.93
C ASP A 310 -25.48 -19.29 -3.47
N LEU A 311 -24.66 -20.13 -2.85
CA LEU A 311 -23.24 -20.29 -3.21
C LEU A 311 -23.03 -20.82 -4.63
N GLN A 312 -23.97 -21.60 -5.16
CA GLN A 312 -23.85 -22.15 -6.51
C GLN A 312 -24.09 -21.03 -7.55
N GLN A 313 -25.12 -20.22 -7.35
CA GLN A 313 -25.38 -19.05 -8.21
C GLN A 313 -24.23 -18.06 -8.15
N LEU A 314 -23.68 -17.80 -6.97
CA LEU A 314 -22.52 -16.93 -6.81
C LEU A 314 -21.29 -17.45 -7.56
N ALA A 315 -21.02 -18.75 -7.52
CA ALA A 315 -19.92 -19.36 -8.27
C ALA A 315 -20.10 -19.18 -9.79
N ASP A 316 -21.32 -19.37 -10.30
CA ASP A 316 -21.63 -19.19 -11.72
C ASP A 316 -21.44 -17.73 -12.16
N TYR A 317 -21.92 -16.77 -11.36
CA TYR A 317 -21.72 -15.35 -11.62
C TYR A 317 -20.27 -14.93 -11.54
N ALA A 318 -19.49 -15.46 -10.59
CA ALA A 318 -18.06 -15.18 -10.49
C ALA A 318 -17.28 -15.70 -11.71
N GLN A 319 -17.63 -16.88 -12.23
CA GLN A 319 -17.05 -17.41 -13.47
C GLN A 319 -17.44 -16.57 -14.69
N GLN A 320 -18.69 -16.09 -14.75
CA GLN A 320 -19.13 -15.19 -15.82
C GLN A 320 -18.40 -13.84 -15.74
N ALA A 321 -18.31 -13.23 -14.56
CA ALA A 321 -17.58 -12.00 -14.33
C ALA A 321 -16.10 -12.15 -14.68
N GLY A 322 -15.45 -13.25 -14.27
CA GLY A 322 -14.06 -13.54 -14.62
C GLY A 322 -13.80 -13.58 -16.12
N ARG A 323 -14.72 -14.17 -16.90
CA ARG A 323 -14.62 -14.18 -18.37
C ARG A 323 -14.78 -12.80 -19.00
N LEU A 324 -15.66 -11.96 -18.45
CA LEU A 324 -15.86 -10.59 -18.92
C LEU A 324 -14.67 -9.70 -18.56
N VAL A 325 -14.18 -9.78 -17.32
CA VAL A 325 -13.11 -8.92 -16.85
C VAL A 325 -11.78 -9.22 -17.53
N ARG A 326 -11.50 -10.48 -17.89
CA ARG A 326 -10.32 -10.83 -18.71
C ARG A 326 -10.28 -10.17 -20.09
N GLN A 327 -11.41 -9.64 -20.58
CA GLN A 327 -11.47 -8.91 -21.85
C GLN A 327 -11.20 -7.40 -21.69
N VAL A 328 -11.13 -6.91 -20.45
CA VAL A 328 -10.89 -5.50 -20.15
C VAL A 328 -9.40 -5.20 -20.32
N PRO A 329 -9.02 -4.21 -21.13
CA PRO A 329 -7.62 -3.78 -21.25
C PRO A 329 -7.06 -3.36 -19.89
N GLY A 330 -5.90 -3.91 -19.51
CA GLY A 330 -5.22 -3.65 -18.23
C GLY A 330 -5.62 -4.56 -17.08
N ALA A 331 -6.54 -5.52 -17.27
CA ALA A 331 -6.79 -6.57 -16.30
C ALA A 331 -5.80 -7.73 -16.46
N GLU A 332 -4.86 -7.85 -15.52
CA GLU A 332 -3.87 -8.92 -15.46
C GLU A 332 -4.17 -9.86 -14.25
N ASP A 333 -3.57 -11.05 -14.24
CA ASP A 333 -3.66 -12.04 -13.16
C ASP A 333 -5.06 -12.26 -12.53
N VAL A 334 -6.11 -12.28 -13.38
CA VAL A 334 -7.50 -12.40 -12.92
C VAL A 334 -7.74 -13.75 -12.23
N TYR A 335 -7.89 -13.71 -10.91
CA TYR A 335 -8.19 -14.88 -10.07
C TYR A 335 -9.65 -14.86 -9.62
N VAL A 336 -10.35 -15.97 -9.91
CA VAL A 336 -11.72 -16.20 -9.43
C VAL A 336 -11.65 -17.13 -8.24
N GLU A 337 -12.07 -16.65 -7.07
CA GLU A 337 -12.11 -17.48 -5.88
C GLU A 337 -13.19 -18.57 -6.00
N GLN A 338 -12.80 -19.82 -5.77
CA GLN A 338 -13.71 -20.96 -5.81
C GLN A 338 -14.32 -21.21 -4.44
N VAL A 339 -15.65 -21.23 -4.38
CA VAL A 339 -16.42 -21.48 -3.15
C VAL A 339 -16.70 -22.97 -2.91
N THR A 340 -16.74 -23.75 -4.00
CA THR A 340 -17.07 -25.18 -4.02
C THR A 340 -15.92 -26.01 -4.59
N GLY A 341 -16.01 -27.33 -4.48
CA GLY A 341 -15.09 -28.25 -5.15
C GLY A 341 -13.95 -28.79 -4.29
N LEU A 342 -13.99 -28.62 -2.96
CA LEU A 342 -13.03 -29.28 -2.09
C LEU A 342 -13.43 -30.73 -1.85
N PRO A 343 -12.61 -31.72 -2.25
CA PRO A 343 -12.94 -33.11 -2.02
C PRO A 343 -12.86 -33.43 -0.52
N GLN A 344 -13.99 -33.86 0.05
CA GLN A 344 -14.12 -34.24 1.45
C GLN A 344 -14.56 -35.70 1.55
N ILE A 345 -14.00 -36.44 2.52
CA ILE A 345 -14.48 -37.77 2.86
C ILE A 345 -15.62 -37.59 3.87
N VAL A 346 -16.84 -37.88 3.45
CA VAL A 346 -18.04 -37.76 4.29
C VAL A 346 -18.40 -39.14 4.84
N VAL A 347 -18.40 -39.26 6.16
CA VAL A 347 -18.87 -40.45 6.90
C VAL A 347 -20.29 -40.16 7.38
N ALA A 348 -21.29 -40.60 6.63
CA ALA A 348 -22.70 -40.45 7.02
C ALA A 348 -23.16 -41.68 7.79
N LEU A 349 -23.36 -41.49 9.10
CA LEU A 349 -23.73 -42.56 10.04
C LEU A 349 -25.21 -42.96 9.86
N ASP A 350 -25.45 -44.27 9.76
CA ASP A 350 -26.81 -44.83 9.72
C ASP A 350 -27.26 -45.15 11.16
N ARG A 351 -28.13 -44.29 11.69
CA ARG A 351 -28.65 -44.42 13.06
C ARG A 351 -29.41 -45.73 13.29
N ASN A 352 -30.10 -46.25 12.29
CA ASN A 352 -30.86 -47.50 12.42
C ASN A 352 -29.94 -48.70 12.53
N ARG A 353 -28.86 -48.72 11.73
CA ARG A 353 -27.85 -49.79 11.81
C ARG A 353 -27.02 -49.69 13.08
N LEU A 354 -26.63 -48.48 13.49
CA LEU A 354 -25.95 -48.28 14.77
C LEU A 354 -26.76 -48.85 15.95
N ALA A 355 -28.07 -48.62 15.97
CA ALA A 355 -28.96 -49.15 17.01
C ALA A 355 -28.99 -50.68 17.06
N GLN A 356 -28.87 -51.38 15.92
CA GLN A 356 -28.84 -52.85 15.88
C GLN A 356 -27.59 -53.43 16.55
N PHE A 357 -26.47 -52.72 16.51
CA PHE A 357 -25.22 -53.11 17.18
C PHE A 357 -25.05 -52.46 18.57
N GLY A 358 -26.04 -51.70 19.04
CA GLY A 358 -25.97 -50.97 20.31
C GLY A 358 -24.91 -49.87 20.33
N LEU A 359 -24.53 -49.33 19.17
CA LEU A 359 -23.49 -48.30 19.04
C LEU A 359 -24.07 -46.89 19.21
N ASN A 360 -23.33 -46.03 19.92
CA ASN A 360 -23.63 -44.61 20.02
C ASN A 360 -22.89 -43.82 18.93
N VAL A 361 -23.56 -42.82 18.36
CA VAL A 361 -22.99 -41.87 17.39
C VAL A 361 -21.73 -41.20 17.94
N ALA A 362 -21.73 -40.82 19.22
CA ALA A 362 -20.59 -40.16 19.86
C ALA A 362 -19.34 -41.06 19.87
N ASP A 363 -19.51 -42.35 20.16
CA ASP A 363 -18.41 -43.31 20.25
C ASP A 363 -17.80 -43.60 18.87
N VAL A 364 -18.65 -43.71 17.84
CA VAL A 364 -18.19 -43.88 16.46
C VAL A 364 -17.42 -42.66 15.99
N ASN A 365 -17.96 -41.46 16.20
CA ASN A 365 -17.29 -40.21 15.82
C ASN A 365 -15.96 -40.05 16.54
N ARG A 366 -15.91 -40.34 17.85
CA ARG A 366 -14.67 -40.32 18.61
C ARG A 366 -13.66 -41.29 18.02
N THR A 367 -14.06 -42.54 17.76
CA THR A 367 -13.17 -43.55 17.17
C THR A 367 -12.62 -43.12 15.82
N VAL A 368 -13.45 -42.54 14.95
CA VAL A 368 -13.01 -41.97 13.65
C VAL A 368 -12.03 -40.81 13.87
N GLN A 369 -12.35 -39.88 14.79
CA GLN A 369 -11.49 -38.74 15.12
C GLN A 369 -10.13 -39.19 15.66
N THR A 370 -10.11 -40.05 16.69
CA THR A 370 -8.88 -40.63 17.24
C THR A 370 -8.08 -41.35 16.15
N ALA A 371 -8.74 -42.15 15.31
CA ALA A 371 -8.07 -42.94 14.29
C ALA A 371 -7.36 -42.09 13.22
N PHE A 372 -8.04 -41.06 12.70
CA PHE A 372 -7.58 -40.32 11.51
C PHE A 372 -6.99 -38.95 11.83
N ALA A 373 -7.72 -38.11 12.55
CA ALA A 373 -7.26 -36.77 12.94
C ALA A 373 -6.20 -36.85 14.06
N GLY A 374 -6.41 -37.78 14.98
CA GLY A 374 -5.67 -37.88 16.24
C GLY A 374 -6.42 -37.19 17.36
N GLU A 375 -6.43 -37.82 18.54
CA GLU A 375 -7.02 -37.25 19.75
C GLU A 375 -5.94 -37.08 20.82
N THR A 376 -5.88 -35.91 21.45
CA THR A 376 -4.94 -35.64 22.55
C THR A 376 -5.40 -36.41 23.78
N ALA A 377 -4.61 -37.39 24.20
CA ALA A 377 -4.85 -38.21 25.39
C ALA A 377 -4.29 -37.60 26.68
N GLY A 378 -3.40 -36.61 26.55
CA GLY A 378 -2.80 -35.90 27.68
C GLY A 378 -1.64 -35.02 27.23
N GLN A 379 -0.91 -34.47 28.19
CA GLN A 379 0.28 -33.65 27.94
C GLN A 379 1.49 -34.22 28.67
N VAL A 380 2.63 -34.22 27.98
CA VAL A 380 3.94 -34.55 28.54
C VAL A 380 4.65 -33.24 28.84
N PHE A 381 5.14 -33.11 30.08
CA PHE A 381 5.88 -31.94 30.55
C PHE A 381 7.37 -32.26 30.60
N GLU A 382 8.17 -31.47 29.90
CA GLU A 382 9.64 -31.52 29.98
C GLU A 382 10.13 -30.15 30.40
N GLN A 383 10.43 -29.99 31.69
CA GLN A 383 10.78 -28.70 32.31
C GLN A 383 9.67 -27.65 32.08
N GLU A 384 9.97 -26.61 31.29
CA GLU A 384 9.03 -25.54 30.93
C GLU A 384 8.27 -25.82 29.61
N ARG A 385 8.63 -26.89 28.88
CA ARG A 385 8.01 -27.26 27.60
C ARG A 385 6.85 -28.23 27.81
N ARG A 386 5.81 -28.08 26.99
CA ARG A 386 4.61 -28.92 27.01
C ARG A 386 4.41 -29.54 25.63
N PHE A 387 4.16 -30.83 25.59
CA PHE A 387 3.92 -31.58 24.36
C PHE A 387 2.61 -32.36 24.47
N ASP A 388 1.78 -32.31 23.43
CA ASP A 388 0.56 -33.10 23.39
C ASP A 388 0.88 -34.58 23.09
N LEU A 389 0.36 -35.48 23.93
CA LEU A 389 0.37 -36.92 23.68
C LEU A 389 -0.85 -37.27 22.83
N VAL A 390 -0.64 -37.57 21.56
CA VAL A 390 -1.73 -37.82 20.59
C VAL A 390 -1.86 -39.31 20.28
N LEU A 391 -3.07 -39.86 20.43
CA LEU A 391 -3.43 -41.19 19.96
C LEU A 391 -3.92 -41.11 18.53
N ARG A 392 -3.32 -41.91 17.63
CA ARG A 392 -3.69 -41.96 16.22
C ARG A 392 -3.32 -43.30 15.58
N LEU A 393 -4.07 -43.74 14.57
CA LEU A 393 -3.66 -44.93 13.80
C LEU A 393 -2.33 -44.69 13.09
N ARG A 394 -1.57 -45.78 12.92
CA ARG A 394 -0.37 -45.77 12.11
C ARG A 394 -0.69 -45.32 10.68
N GLN A 395 0.26 -44.64 10.06
CA GLN A 395 0.05 -43.98 8.76
C GLN A 395 -0.39 -44.93 7.65
N ASP A 396 0.09 -46.18 7.65
CA ASP A 396 -0.27 -47.23 6.68
C ASP A 396 -1.75 -47.63 6.74
N LEU A 397 -2.41 -47.45 7.88
CA LEU A 397 -3.82 -47.77 8.09
C LEU A 397 -4.75 -46.57 7.86
N ARG A 398 -4.24 -45.47 7.28
CA ARG A 398 -5.03 -44.24 7.07
C ARG A 398 -4.68 -43.48 5.79
N ARG A 399 -4.19 -44.19 4.76
CA ARG A 399 -3.78 -43.57 3.49
C ARG A 399 -4.93 -43.32 2.52
N ASP A 400 -5.94 -44.17 2.56
CA ASP A 400 -6.99 -44.19 1.54
C ASP A 400 -8.40 -44.27 2.14
N ILE A 401 -9.40 -43.95 1.33
CA ILE A 401 -10.81 -43.99 1.73
C ILE A 401 -11.28 -45.39 2.14
N ASN A 402 -10.67 -46.46 1.61
CA ASN A 402 -11.02 -47.81 2.01
C ASN A 402 -10.51 -48.16 3.41
N SER A 403 -9.46 -47.49 3.87
CA SER A 403 -8.99 -47.56 5.25
C SER A 403 -10.04 -46.99 6.21
N VAL A 404 -10.72 -45.91 5.81
CA VAL A 404 -11.86 -45.36 6.55
C VAL A 404 -13.02 -46.36 6.57
N ARG A 405 -13.39 -46.94 5.42
CA ARG A 405 -14.47 -47.94 5.31
C ARG A 405 -14.26 -49.17 6.19
N ARG A 406 -13.02 -49.67 6.26
CA ARG A 406 -12.65 -50.87 7.02
C ARG A 406 -12.29 -50.58 8.48
N LEU A 407 -12.45 -49.34 8.97
CA LEU A 407 -12.18 -49.03 10.37
C LEU A 407 -13.09 -49.87 11.26
N PHE A 408 -12.52 -50.62 12.19
CA PHE A 408 -13.29 -51.39 13.16
C PHE A 408 -13.73 -50.51 14.33
N ILE A 409 -15.02 -50.54 14.63
CA ILE A 409 -15.63 -49.94 15.82
C ILE A 409 -15.94 -51.06 16.82
N ALA A 410 -15.51 -50.90 18.06
CA ALA A 410 -15.85 -51.84 19.12
C ALA A 410 -17.29 -51.60 19.61
N ALA A 411 -18.15 -52.60 19.46
CA ALA A 411 -19.49 -52.60 20.04
C ALA A 411 -19.43 -52.94 21.54
N PRO A 412 -20.43 -52.52 22.34
CA PRO A 412 -20.48 -52.81 23.78
C PRO A 412 -20.39 -54.31 24.12
N GLY A 413 -20.84 -55.18 23.21
CA GLY A 413 -20.73 -56.65 23.32
C GLY A 413 -19.36 -57.23 22.97
N GLY A 414 -18.33 -56.41 22.71
CA GLY A 414 -16.98 -56.85 22.33
C GLY A 414 -16.81 -57.22 20.85
N GLN A 415 -17.89 -57.23 20.07
CA GLN A 415 -17.84 -57.42 18.62
C GLN A 415 -17.16 -56.23 17.94
N GLN A 416 -16.34 -56.49 16.92
CA GLN A 416 -15.79 -55.45 16.05
C GLN A 416 -16.64 -55.32 14.79
N VAL A 417 -17.17 -54.13 14.55
CA VAL A 417 -18.04 -53.83 13.42
C VAL A 417 -17.30 -52.88 12.47
N PRO A 418 -17.08 -53.26 11.19
CA PRO A 418 -16.52 -52.34 10.19
C PRO A 418 -17.41 -51.11 10.01
N LEU A 419 -16.80 -49.93 9.85
CA LEU A 419 -17.51 -48.67 9.71
C LEU A 419 -18.48 -48.67 8.52
N GLU A 420 -18.13 -49.31 7.41
CA GLU A 420 -19.01 -49.47 6.24
C GLU A 420 -20.34 -50.19 6.50
N GLN A 421 -20.41 -51.00 7.56
CA GLN A 421 -21.67 -51.66 7.94
C GLN A 421 -22.64 -50.69 8.60
N VAL A 422 -22.14 -49.65 9.26
CA VAL A 422 -22.93 -48.71 10.08
C VAL A 422 -22.90 -47.27 9.57
N ALA A 423 -22.17 -47.01 8.48
CA ALA A 423 -22.05 -45.69 7.86
C ALA A 423 -21.76 -45.80 6.35
N SER A 424 -22.28 -44.86 5.56
CA SER A 424 -21.84 -44.68 4.18
C SER A 424 -20.63 -43.75 4.14
N VAL A 425 -19.53 -44.21 3.53
CA VAL A 425 -18.29 -43.44 3.37
C VAL A 425 -18.07 -43.12 1.90
N GLU A 426 -18.23 -41.84 1.56
CA GLU A 426 -18.21 -41.33 0.20
C GLU A 426 -17.29 -40.12 0.09
N LEU A 427 -16.67 -39.96 -1.09
CA LEU A 427 -16.00 -38.72 -1.45
C LEU A 427 -17.07 -37.77 -2.01
N ARG A 428 -17.23 -36.60 -1.39
CA ARG A 428 -18.14 -35.56 -1.86
C ARG A 428 -17.39 -34.24 -1.99
N GLU A 429 -17.77 -33.43 -2.96
CA GLU A 429 -17.29 -32.06 -3.05
C GLU A 429 -18.03 -31.21 -2.02
N GLY A 430 -17.27 -30.64 -1.09
CA GLY A 430 -17.74 -29.73 -0.07
C GLY A 430 -17.44 -28.26 -0.41
N HIS A 431 -17.94 -27.38 0.44
CA HIS A 431 -17.64 -25.96 0.39
C HIS A 431 -16.30 -25.67 1.07
N ARG A 432 -15.58 -24.67 0.57
CA ARG A 432 -14.21 -24.34 0.99
C ARG A 432 -14.13 -23.60 2.31
N ASP A 433 -14.96 -22.58 2.46
CA ASP A 433 -15.10 -21.80 3.67
C ASP A 433 -16.42 -21.04 3.54
N THR A 434 -17.22 -21.01 4.60
CA THR A 434 -18.40 -20.15 4.65
C THR A 434 -17.97 -18.71 4.93
N ALA A 435 -17.30 -18.08 3.96
CA ALA A 435 -17.17 -16.62 3.95
C ALA A 435 -18.52 -16.01 3.55
N LEU A 436 -19.48 -15.99 4.49
CA LEU A 436 -20.72 -15.18 4.51
C LEU A 436 -21.23 -14.67 3.13
N GLY A 437 -21.51 -15.60 2.20
CA GLY A 437 -22.15 -15.26 0.92
C GLY A 437 -21.39 -14.28 0.02
N VAL A 438 -20.05 -14.25 0.08
CA VAL A 438 -19.22 -13.38 -0.78
C VAL A 438 -18.32 -14.19 -1.70
N VAL A 439 -18.35 -13.87 -2.99
CA VAL A 439 -17.34 -14.35 -3.95
C VAL A 439 -16.56 -13.18 -4.48
N ALA A 440 -15.23 -13.24 -4.32
CA ALA A 440 -14.31 -12.22 -4.77
C ALA A 440 -13.70 -12.61 -6.13
N LEU A 441 -13.76 -11.67 -7.07
CA LEU A 441 -12.89 -11.65 -8.24
C LEU A 441 -11.73 -10.71 -7.92
N ASN A 442 -10.53 -11.25 -7.91
CA ASN A 442 -9.33 -10.50 -7.59
C ASN A 442 -8.58 -10.15 -8.88
N LEU A 443 -8.21 -8.88 -9.01
CA LEU A 443 -7.62 -8.31 -10.21
C LEU A 443 -6.31 -7.62 -9.86
N VAL A 444 -5.23 -7.99 -10.55
CA VAL A 444 -3.96 -7.25 -10.53
C VAL A 444 -3.87 -6.52 -11.86
N GLY A 445 -3.55 -5.24 -11.87
CA GLY A 445 -3.51 -4.54 -13.16
C GLY A 445 -3.20 -3.07 -13.04
N ALA A 446 -2.13 -2.67 -13.73
CA ALA A 446 -1.65 -1.29 -13.83
C ALA A 446 -2.82 -0.33 -14.06
N LEU A 447 -3.07 0.51 -13.06
CA LEU A 447 -4.22 1.43 -12.92
C LEU A 447 -4.23 2.59 -13.92
N ALA A 448 -3.63 2.43 -15.10
CA ALA A 448 -3.44 3.51 -16.05
C ALA A 448 -4.69 3.82 -16.90
N GLN A 449 -5.67 2.91 -17.06
CA GLN A 449 -6.72 3.09 -18.09
C GLN A 449 -8.18 2.93 -17.65
N LEU A 450 -8.48 2.41 -16.46
CA LEU A 450 -9.87 2.10 -16.09
C LEU A 450 -10.70 3.35 -15.70
N HIS A 451 -10.08 4.48 -15.36
CA HIS A 451 -10.81 5.64 -14.82
C HIS A 451 -11.35 6.65 -15.85
N ALA A 452 -10.91 6.61 -17.12
CA ALA A 452 -11.24 7.70 -18.05
C ALA A 452 -12.65 7.62 -18.69
N ARG A 453 -13.33 6.46 -18.67
CA ARG A 453 -14.63 6.31 -19.37
C ARG A 453 -15.88 6.22 -18.50
N HIS A 454 -15.80 5.72 -17.26
CA HIS A 454 -17.03 5.44 -16.49
C HIS A 454 -17.52 6.57 -15.57
N LEU A 455 -16.65 7.49 -15.14
CA LEU A 455 -17.06 8.61 -14.26
C LEU A 455 -17.91 9.69 -14.97
N LEU A 456 -17.95 9.70 -16.32
CA LEU A 456 -18.86 10.59 -17.06
C LEU A 456 -20.26 10.00 -17.30
N GLN A 457 -20.49 8.72 -17.02
CA GLN A 457 -21.82 8.08 -17.14
C GLN A 457 -22.50 7.79 -15.80
N GLY A 458 -21.77 7.79 -14.67
CA GLY A 458 -22.32 7.46 -13.34
C GLY A 458 -23.04 8.59 -12.58
N HIS A 459 -23.22 9.77 -13.19
CA HIS A 459 -23.97 10.89 -12.58
C HIS A 459 -25.35 11.15 -13.22
N LEU A 460 -25.87 10.18 -13.96
CA LEU A 460 -27.25 10.12 -14.41
C LEU A 460 -27.78 8.71 -14.18
N LEU A 461 -28.06 8.38 -12.91
CA LEU A 461 -29.16 7.53 -12.43
C LEU A 461 -29.20 7.52 -10.90
#